data_AF-A0A932E8J2-F1
#
_entry.id   AF-A0A932E8J2-F1
#
_cell.length_a   1.000
_cell.length_b   1.000
_cell.length_c   1.000
_cell.angle_alpha   90.00
_cell.angle_beta   90.00
_cell.angle_gamma   90.00
#
_symmetry.space_group_name_H-M   'P 1'
#
loop_
_entity.id
_entity.type
_entity.pdbx_description
1 polymer ?
#
loop_
_entity_poly.entity_id
_entity_poly.type
_entity_poly.pdbx_seq_one_letter_code
_entity_poly.pdbx_strand_id
1 'polypeptide(L)'
;MKAKIILLSLLLATAAVVVGREYQASRQLAAALARETREHESLARQRAEHTRLAALQPSEAELAQLRQTAHEASRLRAEIAAAAVHRADTLAADQRMREKIAARVQVPPTPADEAARKAAIAAAMAAQKLRAAQPPPPPEPRTDPSQPYEFGRNLRAAQWQNRGLATPENALETVLWSAAGGDLDALKTALQFDAAGRSEAETVLAGLPTTARETYRTPEGLVTLFIAGDAPLGSLTVLSRQDTGPNTALAYAALTDTGGAIRQVCLSFTRDGDRWRLVVPPNAVRKVATRVLASASPR
;
A
#
# COMPACT_ATOMS: atom_id res chain seq x y z
N MET A 1 97.15 -12.54 3.37
CA MET A 1 95.92 -13.12 3.95
C MET A 1 94.69 -12.22 3.75
N LYS A 2 94.76 -10.90 4.02
CA LYS A 2 93.63 -9.96 3.90
C LYS A 2 92.94 -9.92 2.52
N ALA A 3 93.68 -9.95 1.41
CA ALA A 3 93.09 -9.88 0.06
C ALA A 3 92.17 -11.06 -0.30
N LYS A 4 92.47 -12.28 0.19
CA LYS A 4 91.64 -13.47 -0.08
C LYS A 4 90.29 -13.41 0.65
N ILE A 5 90.25 -12.80 1.84
CA ILE A 5 89.03 -12.63 2.63
C ILE A 5 88.06 -11.66 1.93
N ILE A 6 88.60 -10.58 1.34
CA ILE A 6 87.80 -9.58 0.61
C ILE A 6 87.18 -10.16 -0.67
N LEU A 7 87.92 -11.02 -1.40
CA LEU A 7 87.39 -11.63 -2.61
C LEU A 7 86.27 -12.65 -2.31
N LEU A 8 86.41 -13.42 -1.22
CA LEU A 8 85.40 -14.38 -0.77
C LEU A 8 84.11 -13.68 -0.32
N SER A 9 84.22 -12.56 0.41
CA SER A 9 83.03 -11.81 0.84
C SER A 9 82.28 -11.19 -0.35
N LEU A 10 83.00 -10.73 -1.38
CA LEU A 10 82.39 -10.22 -2.60
C LEU A 10 81.62 -11.32 -3.37
N LEU A 11 82.20 -12.51 -3.50
CA LEU A 11 81.53 -13.65 -4.15
C LEU A 11 80.26 -14.07 -3.41
N LEU A 12 80.32 -14.16 -2.07
CA LEU A 12 79.14 -14.46 -1.24
C LEU A 12 78.06 -13.39 -1.37
N ALA A 13 78.44 -12.11 -1.40
CA ALA A 13 77.50 -11.01 -1.61
C ALA A 13 76.81 -11.11 -2.99
N THR A 14 77.57 -11.41 -4.06
CA THR A 14 77.00 -11.58 -5.40
C THR A 14 76.06 -12.79 -5.48
N ALA A 15 76.42 -13.93 -4.86
CA ALA A 15 75.57 -15.11 -4.81
C ALA A 15 74.27 -14.85 -4.04
N ALA A 16 74.34 -14.14 -2.90
CA ALA A 16 73.17 -13.76 -2.13
C ALA A 16 72.21 -12.85 -2.92
N VAL A 17 72.72 -11.93 -3.74
CA VAL A 17 71.90 -11.08 -4.61
C VAL A 17 71.21 -11.89 -5.71
N VAL A 18 71.91 -12.82 -6.35
CA VAL A 18 71.32 -13.69 -7.39
C VAL A 18 70.23 -14.58 -6.80
N VAL A 19 70.51 -15.26 -5.68
CA VAL A 19 69.51 -16.10 -4.98
C VAL A 19 68.32 -15.26 -4.51
N GLY A 20 68.57 -14.06 -3.98
CA GLY A 20 67.52 -13.13 -3.58
C GLY A 20 66.63 -12.72 -4.76
N ARG A 21 67.22 -12.46 -5.93
CA ARG A 21 66.49 -12.13 -7.16
C ARG A 21 65.68 -13.32 -7.69
N GLU A 22 66.24 -14.52 -7.71
CA GLU A 22 65.54 -15.74 -8.12
C GLU A 22 64.37 -16.06 -7.19
N TYR A 23 64.59 -15.92 -5.87
CA TYR A 23 63.53 -16.09 -4.88
C TYR A 23 62.40 -15.06 -5.06
N GLN A 24 62.74 -13.80 -5.32
CA GLN A 24 61.75 -12.77 -5.64
C GLN A 24 60.98 -13.07 -6.92
N ALA A 25 61.66 -13.49 -7.99
CA ALA A 25 61.02 -13.88 -9.26
C ALA A 25 60.08 -15.08 -9.07
N SER A 26 60.52 -16.10 -8.33
CA SER A 26 59.70 -17.27 -7.99
C SER A 26 58.45 -16.89 -7.19
N ARG A 27 58.58 -15.99 -6.21
CA ARG A 27 57.43 -15.46 -5.45
C ARG A 27 56.46 -14.65 -6.32
N GLN A 28 56.97 -13.86 -7.27
CA GLN A 28 56.13 -13.10 -8.19
C GLN A 28 55.34 -14.01 -9.14
N LEU A 29 55.98 -15.04 -9.68
CA LEU A 29 55.32 -16.05 -10.52
C LEU A 29 54.26 -16.83 -9.73
N ALA A 30 54.59 -17.28 -8.51
CA ALA A 30 53.62 -17.96 -7.65
C ALA A 30 52.41 -17.07 -7.31
N ALA A 31 52.64 -15.79 -7.02
CA ALA A 31 51.57 -14.83 -6.77
C ALA A 31 50.72 -14.55 -8.03
N ALA A 32 51.32 -14.53 -9.21
CA ALA A 32 50.61 -14.38 -10.48
C ALA A 32 49.72 -15.59 -10.77
N LEU A 33 50.26 -16.80 -10.65
CA LEU A 33 49.50 -18.05 -10.82
C LEU A 33 48.32 -18.12 -9.85
N ALA A 34 48.53 -17.75 -8.57
CA ALA A 34 47.48 -17.72 -7.57
C ALA A 34 46.40 -16.63 -7.82
N ARG A 35 46.69 -15.60 -8.61
CA ARG A 35 45.67 -14.63 -9.06
C ARG A 35 44.84 -15.22 -10.19
N GLU A 36 45.50 -15.81 -11.18
CA GLU A 36 44.85 -16.42 -12.34
C GLU A 36 43.93 -17.59 -11.93
N THR A 37 44.36 -18.45 -11.00
CA THR A 37 43.49 -19.54 -10.48
C THR A 37 42.24 -19.00 -9.80
N ARG A 38 42.36 -17.93 -8.99
CA ARG A 38 41.21 -17.26 -8.36
C ARG A 38 40.27 -16.63 -9.39
N GLU A 39 40.79 -16.09 -10.48
CA GLU A 39 39.99 -15.56 -11.58
C GLU A 39 39.23 -16.68 -12.31
N HIS A 40 39.87 -17.81 -12.60
CA HIS A 40 39.20 -18.96 -13.19
C HIS A 40 38.10 -19.53 -12.29
N GLU A 41 38.36 -19.66 -10.98
CA GLU A 41 37.34 -20.08 -10.01
C GLU A 41 36.17 -19.09 -9.91
N SER A 42 36.44 -17.79 -10.03
CA SER A 42 35.41 -16.76 -10.06
C SER A 42 34.53 -16.89 -11.31
N LEU A 43 35.14 -17.03 -12.49
CA LEU A 43 34.42 -17.23 -13.75
C LEU A 43 33.62 -18.53 -13.76
N ALA A 44 34.16 -19.61 -13.21
CA ALA A 44 33.45 -20.88 -13.09
C ALA A 44 32.20 -20.74 -12.19
N ARG A 45 32.33 -20.06 -11.04
CA ARG A 45 31.20 -19.74 -10.17
C ARG A 45 30.15 -18.88 -10.87
N GLN A 46 30.55 -17.85 -11.60
CA GLN A 46 29.63 -17.00 -12.36
C GLN A 46 28.87 -17.78 -13.44
N ARG A 47 29.54 -18.69 -14.16
CA ARG A 47 28.89 -19.55 -15.17
C ARG A 47 27.91 -20.53 -14.53
N ALA A 48 28.27 -21.12 -13.39
CA ALA A 48 27.37 -21.99 -12.64
C ALA A 48 26.12 -21.23 -12.17
N GLU A 49 26.29 -20.01 -11.65
CA GLU A 49 25.18 -19.17 -11.23
C GLU A 49 24.31 -18.74 -12.41
N HIS A 50 24.91 -18.35 -13.54
CA HIS A 50 24.16 -18.01 -14.75
C HIS A 50 23.34 -19.22 -15.25
N THR A 51 23.90 -20.43 -15.19
CA THR A 51 23.19 -21.66 -15.56
C THR A 51 22.02 -21.92 -14.60
N ARG A 52 22.25 -21.73 -13.29
CA ARG A 52 21.19 -21.84 -12.26
C ARG A 52 20.07 -20.84 -12.50
N LEU A 53 20.38 -19.58 -12.79
CA LEU A 53 19.40 -18.53 -13.05
C LEU A 53 18.64 -18.77 -14.36
N ALA A 54 19.31 -19.25 -15.40
CA ALA A 54 18.67 -19.64 -16.65
C ALA A 54 17.65 -20.79 -16.44
N ALA A 55 17.97 -21.75 -15.57
CA ALA A 55 17.07 -22.84 -15.22
C ALA A 55 15.84 -22.39 -14.39
N LEU A 56 15.88 -21.20 -13.78
CA LEU A 56 14.76 -20.61 -13.05
C LEU A 56 13.88 -19.71 -13.93
N GLN A 57 14.26 -19.45 -15.18
CA GLN A 57 13.41 -18.67 -16.06
C GLN A 57 12.13 -19.46 -16.39
N PRO A 58 10.95 -18.82 -16.35
CA PRO A 58 9.71 -19.47 -16.72
C PRO A 58 9.83 -20.01 -18.14
N SER A 59 9.40 -21.25 -18.34
CA SER A 59 9.36 -21.85 -19.67
C SER A 59 8.42 -21.06 -20.59
N GLU A 60 8.64 -21.15 -21.90
CA GLU A 60 7.76 -20.52 -22.89
C GLU A 60 6.30 -20.98 -22.75
N ALA A 61 6.10 -22.24 -22.34
CA ALA A 61 4.79 -22.80 -22.04
C ALA A 61 4.12 -22.11 -20.83
N GLU A 62 4.85 -21.90 -19.73
CA GLU A 62 4.36 -21.17 -18.57
C GLU A 62 4.03 -19.71 -18.92
N LEU A 63 4.88 -19.05 -19.71
CA LEU A 63 4.62 -17.69 -20.19
C LEU A 63 3.36 -17.64 -21.08
N ALA A 64 3.15 -18.63 -21.94
CA ALA A 64 1.94 -18.73 -22.75
C ALA A 64 0.69 -18.93 -21.86
N GLN A 65 0.78 -19.78 -20.84
CA GLN A 65 -0.30 -19.98 -19.87
C GLN A 65 -0.61 -18.70 -19.07
N LEU A 66 0.42 -17.95 -18.65
CA LEU A 66 0.24 -16.66 -17.98
C LEU A 66 -0.44 -15.62 -18.89
N ARG A 67 -0.09 -15.58 -20.17
CA ARG A 67 -0.79 -14.72 -21.14
C ARG A 67 -2.25 -15.14 -21.32
N GLN A 68 -2.52 -16.44 -21.42
CA GLN A 68 -3.88 -16.96 -21.55
C GLN A 68 -4.75 -16.61 -20.34
N THR A 69 -4.23 -16.81 -19.12
CA THR A 69 -4.93 -16.46 -17.88
C THR A 69 -5.16 -14.95 -17.76
N ALA A 70 -4.21 -14.12 -18.20
CA ALA A 70 -4.38 -12.67 -18.26
C ALA A 70 -5.49 -12.26 -19.24
N HIS A 71 -5.56 -12.88 -20.42
CA HIS A 71 -6.64 -12.66 -21.39
C HIS A 71 -8.00 -13.08 -20.85
N GLU A 72 -8.09 -14.22 -20.18
CA GLU A 72 -9.33 -14.68 -19.55
C GLU A 72 -9.79 -13.73 -18.44
N ALA A 73 -8.88 -13.28 -17.58
CA ALA A 73 -9.20 -12.30 -16.55
C ALA A 73 -9.69 -10.97 -17.13
N SER A 74 -9.10 -10.52 -18.24
CA SER A 74 -9.56 -9.33 -18.96
C SER A 74 -10.96 -9.51 -19.54
N ARG A 75 -11.26 -10.68 -20.14
CA ARG A 75 -12.59 -11.02 -20.64
C ARG A 75 -13.65 -10.99 -19.53
N LEU A 76 -13.39 -11.65 -18.41
CA LEU A 76 -14.32 -11.71 -17.27
C LEU A 76 -14.58 -10.31 -16.68
N ARG A 77 -13.56 -9.44 -16.62
CA ARG A 77 -13.74 -8.05 -16.19
C ARG A 77 -14.67 -7.27 -17.13
N ALA A 78 -14.56 -7.49 -18.45
CA ALA A 78 -15.44 -6.86 -19.42
C ALA A 78 -16.89 -7.36 -19.29
N GLU A 79 -17.09 -8.67 -19.07
CA GLU A 79 -18.42 -9.25 -18.81
C GLU A 79 -19.07 -8.69 -17.55
N ILE A 80 -18.32 -8.57 -16.45
CA ILE A 80 -18.80 -7.96 -15.20
C ILE A 80 -19.19 -6.49 -15.42
N ALA A 81 -18.37 -5.74 -16.16
CA ALA A 81 -18.67 -4.35 -16.48
C ALA A 81 -19.96 -4.23 -17.31
N ALA A 82 -20.14 -5.08 -18.32
CA ALA A 82 -21.36 -5.13 -19.12
C ALA A 82 -22.59 -5.49 -18.28
N ALA A 83 -22.48 -6.48 -17.38
CA ALA A 83 -23.54 -6.86 -16.46
C ALA A 83 -23.91 -5.73 -15.48
N ALA A 84 -22.92 -4.94 -15.02
CA ALA A 84 -23.15 -3.79 -14.18
C ALA A 84 -23.94 -2.68 -14.91
N VAL A 85 -23.62 -2.41 -16.19
CA VAL A 85 -24.38 -1.47 -17.02
C VAL A 85 -25.82 -1.94 -17.21
N HIS A 86 -26.02 -3.21 -17.55
CA HIS A 86 -27.37 -3.77 -17.71
C HIS A 86 -28.19 -3.65 -16.41
N ARG A 87 -27.57 -3.95 -15.25
CA ARG A 87 -28.22 -3.77 -13.94
C ARG A 87 -28.58 -2.30 -13.69
N ALA A 88 -27.72 -1.35 -14.04
CA ALA A 88 -28.03 0.07 -13.89
C ALA A 88 -29.24 0.49 -14.75
N ASP A 89 -29.35 -0.02 -15.98
CA ASP A 89 -30.49 0.24 -16.87
C ASP A 89 -31.79 -0.34 -16.32
N THR A 90 -31.75 -1.57 -15.77
CA THR A 90 -32.94 -2.17 -15.13
C THR A 90 -33.41 -1.38 -13.91
N LEU A 91 -32.49 -0.92 -13.06
CA LEU A 91 -32.81 -0.06 -11.92
C LEU A 91 -33.38 1.29 -12.35
N ALA A 92 -32.84 1.87 -13.43
CA ALA A 92 -33.37 3.11 -14.00
C ALA A 92 -34.79 2.91 -14.58
N ALA A 93 -35.06 1.79 -15.23
CA ALA A 93 -36.39 1.45 -15.73
C ALA A 93 -37.40 1.25 -14.58
N ASP A 94 -37.01 0.53 -13.53
CA ASP A 94 -37.82 0.34 -12.33
C ASP A 94 -38.11 1.67 -11.62
N GLN A 95 -37.11 2.56 -11.53
CA GLN A 95 -37.28 3.89 -10.96
C GLN A 95 -38.27 4.72 -11.77
N ARG A 96 -38.16 4.74 -13.11
CA ARG A 96 -39.13 5.42 -13.98
C ARG A 96 -40.54 4.86 -13.80
N MET A 97 -40.68 3.55 -13.59
CA MET A 97 -41.98 2.93 -13.33
C MET A 97 -42.55 3.35 -11.97
N ARG A 98 -41.72 3.39 -10.93
CA ARG A 98 -42.10 3.91 -9.61
C ARG A 98 -42.51 5.37 -9.66
N GLU A 99 -41.77 6.21 -10.39
CA GLU A 99 -42.11 7.62 -10.58
C GLU A 99 -43.47 7.80 -11.28
N LYS A 100 -43.77 7.00 -12.32
CA LYS A 100 -45.10 7.00 -12.96
C LYS A 100 -46.22 6.60 -12.00
N ILE A 101 -45.99 5.61 -11.13
CA ILE A 101 -46.96 5.19 -10.11
C ILE A 101 -47.15 6.32 -9.08
N ALA A 102 -46.06 6.90 -8.58
CA ALA A 102 -46.09 7.98 -7.60
C ALA A 102 -46.81 9.23 -8.16
N ALA A 103 -46.54 9.60 -9.41
CA ALA A 103 -47.22 10.71 -10.08
C ALA A 103 -48.73 10.49 -10.19
N ARG A 104 -49.18 9.24 -10.34
CA ARG A 104 -50.61 8.90 -10.39
C ARG A 104 -51.29 8.96 -9.01
N VAL A 105 -50.52 8.91 -7.93
CA VAL A 105 -51.00 8.96 -6.53
C VAL A 105 -50.84 10.36 -5.93
N GLN A 106 -50.30 11.35 -6.67
CA GLN A 106 -50.09 12.69 -6.14
C GLN A 106 -51.41 13.36 -5.71
N VAL A 107 -51.55 13.51 -4.39
CA VAL A 107 -52.43 14.49 -3.76
C VAL A 107 -51.90 15.88 -4.14
N PRO A 108 -52.73 16.81 -4.63
CA PRO A 108 -52.28 18.13 -5.03
C PRO A 108 -51.54 18.81 -3.87
N PRO A 109 -50.33 19.37 -4.10
CA PRO A 109 -49.58 20.06 -3.07
C PRO A 109 -50.40 21.22 -2.53
N THR A 110 -50.39 21.38 -1.21
CA THR A 110 -51.06 22.53 -0.61
C THR A 110 -50.25 23.80 -0.92
N PRO A 111 -50.87 24.99 -0.97
CA PRO A 111 -50.16 26.25 -1.21
C PRO A 111 -48.98 26.50 -0.26
N ALA A 112 -48.99 25.90 0.93
CA ALA A 112 -47.91 25.96 1.91
C ALA A 112 -46.63 25.24 1.44
N ASP A 113 -46.77 24.12 0.70
CA ASP A 113 -45.64 23.32 0.21
C ASP A 113 -44.88 24.01 -0.93
N GLU A 114 -45.59 24.85 -1.70
CA GLU A 114 -45.02 25.58 -2.84
C GLU A 114 -44.12 26.73 -2.39
N ALA A 115 -44.45 27.39 -1.28
CA ALA A 115 -43.64 28.45 -0.68
C ALA A 115 -42.33 27.89 -0.10
N ALA A 116 -42.37 26.75 0.59
CA ALA A 116 -41.20 26.09 1.15
C ALA A 116 -40.21 25.62 0.06
N ARG A 117 -40.72 25.10 -1.06
CA ARG A 117 -39.87 24.69 -2.20
C ARG A 117 -39.15 25.85 -2.87
N LYS A 118 -39.80 27.01 -3.04
CA LYS A 118 -39.15 28.19 -3.64
C LYS A 118 -38.01 28.73 -2.76
N ALA A 119 -38.15 28.70 -1.44
CA ALA A 119 -37.10 29.13 -0.51
C ALA A 119 -35.86 28.20 -0.57
N ALA A 120 -36.06 26.89 -0.66
CA ALA A 120 -34.96 25.92 -0.71
C ALA A 120 -34.14 26.00 -2.00
N ILE A 121 -34.79 26.22 -3.15
CA ILE A 121 -34.12 26.33 -4.46
C ILE A 121 -33.26 27.61 -4.52
N ALA A 122 -33.74 28.72 -3.95
CA ALA A 122 -32.99 29.97 -3.88
C ALA A 122 -31.70 29.82 -3.04
N ALA A 123 -31.77 29.11 -1.92
CA ALA A 123 -30.61 28.86 -1.06
C ALA A 123 -29.54 27.98 -1.74
N ALA A 124 -29.97 26.95 -2.49
CA ALA A 124 -29.04 26.05 -3.18
C ALA A 124 -28.29 26.74 -4.34
N MET A 125 -28.96 27.60 -5.11
CA MET A 125 -28.31 28.33 -6.20
C MET A 125 -27.27 29.36 -5.71
N ALA A 126 -27.49 29.94 -4.52
CA ALA A 126 -26.54 30.87 -3.91
C ALA A 126 -25.22 30.17 -3.51
N ALA A 127 -25.31 28.95 -2.96
CA ALA A 127 -24.14 28.18 -2.54
C ALA A 127 -23.26 27.72 -3.72
N GLN A 128 -23.86 27.44 -4.88
CA GLN A 128 -23.12 26.93 -6.04
C GLN A 128 -22.32 28.02 -6.77
N LYS A 129 -22.82 29.25 -6.83
CA LYS A 129 -22.12 30.39 -7.45
C LYS A 129 -20.85 30.78 -6.69
N LEU A 130 -20.81 30.60 -5.38
CA LEU A 130 -19.63 30.92 -4.56
C LEU A 130 -18.45 29.96 -4.85
N ARG A 131 -18.74 28.72 -5.24
CA ARG A 131 -17.74 27.65 -5.38
C ARG A 131 -17.07 27.62 -6.76
N ALA A 132 -17.75 28.14 -7.79
CA ALA A 132 -17.26 28.15 -9.17
C ALA A 132 -16.24 29.27 -9.47
N ALA A 133 -16.03 30.21 -8.55
CA ALA A 133 -15.15 31.36 -8.74
C ALA A 133 -13.68 31.14 -8.29
N GLN A 134 -13.32 29.95 -7.80
CA GLN A 134 -11.95 29.66 -7.33
C GLN A 134 -11.11 28.97 -8.43
N PRO A 135 -9.92 29.48 -8.79
CA PRO A 135 -9.02 28.85 -9.76
C PRO A 135 -8.29 27.62 -9.18
N PRO A 136 -7.84 26.66 -10.02
CA PRO A 136 -7.17 25.45 -9.57
C PRO A 136 -5.74 25.74 -9.05
N PRO A 137 -5.30 25.08 -7.95
CA PRO A 137 -4.03 25.40 -7.29
C PRO A 137 -2.81 24.79 -8.01
N PRO A 138 -1.64 25.46 -7.94
CA PRO A 138 -0.37 24.98 -8.49
C PRO A 138 0.21 23.77 -7.70
N PRO A 139 1.19 23.03 -8.26
CA PRO A 139 1.79 21.87 -7.60
C PRO A 139 2.54 22.30 -6.33
N GLU A 140 2.05 21.84 -5.18
CA GLU A 140 2.50 22.31 -3.87
C GLU A 140 3.82 21.66 -3.41
N PRO A 141 4.68 22.43 -2.73
CA PRO A 141 5.88 21.92 -2.07
C PRO A 141 5.53 20.92 -0.96
N ARG A 142 6.46 20.01 -0.68
CA ARG A 142 6.34 19.02 0.41
C ARG A 142 6.11 19.75 1.75
N THR A 143 4.93 19.52 2.34
CA THR A 143 4.48 20.15 3.58
C THR A 143 5.19 19.60 4.81
N ASP A 144 5.57 20.50 5.70
CA ASP A 144 6.09 20.23 7.04
C ASP A 144 5.05 19.42 7.88
N PRO A 145 5.45 18.30 8.53
CA PRO A 145 4.65 17.48 9.45
C PRO A 145 3.84 18.25 10.50
N SER A 146 4.23 19.48 10.83
CA SER A 146 3.62 20.29 11.89
C SER A 146 2.45 21.18 11.45
N GLN A 147 2.21 21.37 10.15
CA GLN A 147 1.15 22.27 9.69
C GLN A 147 -0.26 21.68 9.91
N PRO A 148 -1.30 22.49 10.17
CA PRO A 148 -2.68 22.00 10.24
C PRO A 148 -3.10 21.28 8.95
N TYR A 149 -3.92 20.24 9.08
CA TYR A 149 -4.44 19.53 7.91
C TYR A 149 -5.44 20.42 7.14
N GLU A 150 -5.26 20.56 5.83
CA GLU A 150 -6.15 21.34 4.98
C GLU A 150 -7.22 20.46 4.34
N PHE A 151 -8.50 20.72 4.69
CA PHE A 151 -9.63 20.03 4.08
C PHE A 151 -9.76 20.36 2.59
N GLY A 152 -10.15 19.36 1.80
CA GLY A 152 -10.29 19.48 0.34
C GLY A 152 -8.99 19.33 -0.44
N ARG A 153 -7.83 19.29 0.23
CA ARG A 153 -6.54 19.01 -0.40
C ARG A 153 -6.46 17.56 -0.88
N ASN A 154 -6.01 17.36 -2.12
CA ASN A 154 -5.78 16.03 -2.67
C ASN A 154 -4.32 15.60 -2.46
N LEU A 155 -4.10 14.63 -1.57
CA LEU A 155 -2.80 14.03 -1.31
C LEU A 155 -2.63 12.73 -2.09
N ARG A 156 -1.65 12.67 -2.99
CA ARG A 156 -1.27 11.42 -3.67
C ARG A 156 -0.56 10.48 -2.70
N ALA A 157 -0.58 9.18 -3.00
CA ALA A 157 0.11 8.18 -2.16
C ALA A 157 1.59 8.49 -1.88
N ALA A 158 2.32 9.01 -2.87
CA ALA A 158 3.72 9.42 -2.72
C ALA A 158 3.94 10.66 -1.82
N GLN A 159 2.88 11.36 -1.46
CA GLN A 159 2.90 12.55 -0.59
C GLN A 159 2.46 12.24 0.84
N TRP A 160 1.85 11.06 1.09
CA TRP A 160 1.48 10.67 2.44
C TRP A 160 2.70 10.53 3.32
N GLN A 161 2.56 10.95 4.58
CA GLN A 161 3.61 10.92 5.57
C GLN A 161 3.08 10.34 6.89
N ASN A 162 3.99 9.89 7.75
CA ASN A 162 3.66 9.67 9.14
C ASN A 162 3.48 11.02 9.83
N ARG A 163 2.23 11.44 10.00
CA ARG A 163 1.82 12.71 10.63
C ARG A 163 1.52 12.54 12.12
N GLY A 164 1.73 11.33 12.65
CA GLY A 164 1.37 10.97 14.01
C GLY A 164 -0.15 10.86 14.21
N LEU A 165 -0.55 10.84 15.48
CA LEU A 165 -1.93 10.52 15.91
C LEU A 165 -2.61 11.69 16.64
N ALA A 166 -2.11 12.92 16.50
CA ALA A 166 -2.60 14.07 17.27
C ALA A 166 -4.00 14.56 16.84
N THR A 167 -4.41 14.30 15.60
CA THR A 167 -5.75 14.61 15.06
C THR A 167 -6.28 13.43 14.23
N PRO A 168 -7.59 13.34 13.98
CA PRO A 168 -8.16 12.30 13.12
C PRO A 168 -7.56 12.27 11.70
N GLU A 169 -7.27 13.43 11.12
CA GLU A 169 -6.72 13.55 9.77
C GLU A 169 -5.26 13.10 9.72
N ASN A 170 -4.45 13.51 10.71
CA ASN A 170 -3.07 13.04 10.86
C ASN A 170 -3.04 11.51 11.05
N ALA A 171 -3.97 10.98 11.86
CA ALA A 171 -4.10 9.54 12.04
C ALA A 171 -4.49 8.83 10.74
N LEU A 172 -5.43 9.38 9.96
CA LEU A 172 -5.82 8.84 8.66
C LEU A 172 -4.65 8.81 7.67
N GLU A 173 -3.90 9.91 7.55
CA GLU A 173 -2.73 9.96 6.67
C GLU A 173 -1.66 8.96 7.12
N THR A 174 -1.42 8.86 8.44
CA THR A 174 -0.48 7.88 9.00
C THR A 174 -0.91 6.44 8.73
N VAL A 175 -2.21 6.14 8.80
CA VAL A 175 -2.78 4.82 8.42
C VAL A 175 -2.50 4.51 6.96
N LEU A 176 -2.77 5.45 6.05
CA LEU A 176 -2.56 5.23 4.61
C LEU A 176 -1.08 5.14 4.24
N TRP A 177 -0.24 6.00 4.84
CA TRP A 177 1.22 5.95 4.69
C TRP A 177 1.79 4.61 5.16
N SER A 178 1.41 4.15 6.35
CA SER A 178 1.88 2.89 6.90
C SER A 178 1.40 1.68 6.10
N ALA A 179 0.15 1.69 5.65
CA ALA A 179 -0.38 0.68 4.74
C ALA A 179 0.37 0.65 3.38
N ALA A 180 0.64 1.81 2.79
CA ALA A 180 1.33 1.93 1.51
C ALA A 180 2.83 1.55 1.61
N GLY A 181 3.48 1.92 2.71
CA GLY A 181 4.89 1.64 2.96
C GLY A 181 5.18 0.27 3.57
N GLY A 182 4.14 -0.45 4.03
CA GLY A 182 4.28 -1.72 4.73
C GLY A 182 4.78 -1.61 6.17
N ASP A 183 4.66 -0.43 6.80
CA ASP A 183 4.98 -0.23 8.22
C ASP A 183 3.84 -0.76 9.10
N LEU A 184 3.82 -2.08 9.29
CA LEU A 184 2.72 -2.76 9.99
C LEU A 184 2.64 -2.37 11.48
N ASP A 185 3.74 -1.96 12.11
CA ASP A 185 3.74 -1.55 13.53
C ASP A 185 3.13 -0.17 13.71
N ALA A 186 3.45 0.79 12.83
CA ALA A 186 2.78 2.09 12.81
C ALA A 186 1.29 1.93 12.51
N LEU A 187 0.94 1.09 11.51
CA LEU A 187 -0.45 0.80 11.16
C LEU A 187 -1.20 0.21 12.35
N LYS A 188 -0.64 -0.82 12.99
CA LYS A 188 -1.21 -1.45 14.19
C LYS A 188 -1.46 -0.44 15.32
N THR A 189 -0.54 0.50 15.51
CA THR A 189 -0.65 1.55 16.55
C THR A 189 -1.73 2.57 16.22
N ALA A 190 -2.00 2.81 14.94
CA ALA A 190 -3.01 3.76 14.46
C ALA A 190 -4.44 3.19 14.41
N LEU A 191 -4.58 1.87 14.56
CA LEU A 191 -5.86 1.18 14.55
C LEU A 191 -6.36 0.90 15.98
N GLN A 192 -7.67 0.91 16.16
CA GLN A 192 -8.32 0.48 17.39
C GLN A 192 -9.63 -0.25 17.07
N PHE A 193 -9.95 -1.27 17.85
CA PHE A 193 -11.27 -1.91 17.78
C PHE A 193 -12.25 -1.23 18.73
N ASP A 194 -13.51 -1.13 18.31
CA ASP A 194 -14.61 -1.00 19.26
C ASP A 194 -14.90 -2.38 19.91
N ALA A 195 -15.78 -2.40 20.92
CA ALA A 195 -16.06 -3.64 21.66
C ALA A 195 -16.60 -4.75 20.73
N ALA A 196 -17.50 -4.39 19.80
CA ALA A 196 -18.09 -5.33 18.85
C ALA A 196 -17.07 -5.84 17.83
N GLY A 197 -16.25 -4.96 17.26
CA GLY A 197 -15.20 -5.28 16.31
C GLY A 197 -14.11 -6.15 16.92
N ARG A 198 -13.74 -5.93 18.19
CA ARG A 198 -12.79 -6.81 18.90
C ARG A 198 -13.35 -8.22 19.07
N SER A 199 -14.57 -8.35 19.57
CA SER A 199 -15.23 -9.65 19.75
C SER A 199 -15.35 -10.42 18.43
N GLU A 200 -15.72 -9.73 17.35
CA GLU A 200 -15.76 -10.32 16.01
C GLU A 200 -14.37 -10.77 15.55
N ALA A 201 -13.33 -9.96 15.77
CA ALA A 201 -11.97 -10.28 15.32
C ALA A 201 -11.36 -11.44 16.10
N GLU A 202 -11.65 -11.56 17.40
CA GLU A 202 -11.31 -12.72 18.21
C GLU A 202 -12.02 -13.99 17.73
N THR A 203 -13.31 -13.88 17.40
CA THR A 203 -14.09 -14.99 16.85
C THR A 203 -13.52 -15.46 15.51
N VAL A 204 -13.22 -14.53 14.61
CA VAL A 204 -12.60 -14.84 13.32
C VAL A 204 -11.24 -15.49 13.52
N LEU A 205 -10.38 -14.91 14.37
CA LEU A 205 -9.04 -15.45 14.64
C LEU A 205 -9.12 -16.86 15.21
N ALA A 206 -10.06 -17.14 16.13
CA ALA A 206 -10.28 -18.47 16.69
C ALA A 206 -10.73 -19.50 15.64
N GLY A 207 -11.48 -19.06 14.63
CA GLY A 207 -11.96 -19.88 13.52
C GLY A 207 -10.91 -20.17 12.41
N LEU A 208 -9.74 -19.53 12.45
CA LEU A 208 -8.71 -19.74 11.43
C LEU A 208 -7.95 -21.08 11.63
N PRO A 209 -7.44 -21.69 10.53
CA PRO A 209 -6.51 -22.81 10.62
C PRO A 209 -5.29 -22.50 11.51
N THR A 210 -4.73 -23.50 12.16
CA THR A 210 -3.61 -23.33 13.13
C THR A 210 -2.42 -22.57 12.52
N THR A 211 -2.04 -22.86 11.28
CA THR A 211 -0.96 -22.16 10.55
C THR A 211 -1.24 -20.66 10.37
N ALA A 212 -2.48 -20.29 10.06
CA ALA A 212 -2.90 -18.89 9.97
C ALA A 212 -2.91 -18.23 11.36
N ARG A 213 -3.39 -18.92 12.40
CA ARG A 213 -3.37 -18.39 13.78
C ARG A 213 -1.95 -18.09 14.26
N GLU A 214 -0.98 -18.95 13.92
CA GLU A 214 0.44 -18.74 14.24
C GLU A 214 1.03 -17.50 13.57
N THR A 215 0.54 -17.15 12.39
CA THR A 215 0.95 -15.98 11.61
C THR A 215 0.36 -14.69 12.18
N TYR A 216 -0.94 -14.66 12.45
CA TYR A 216 -1.63 -13.42 12.82
C TYR A 216 -1.57 -13.11 14.32
N ARG A 217 -1.53 -14.14 15.19
CA ARG A 217 -1.43 -14.14 16.67
C ARG A 217 -2.41 -13.26 17.47
N THR A 218 -2.73 -12.06 17.01
CA THR A 218 -3.65 -11.11 17.66
C THR A 218 -4.68 -10.58 16.65
N PRO A 219 -5.86 -10.15 17.12
CA PRO A 219 -6.87 -9.50 16.29
C PRO A 219 -6.32 -8.32 15.46
N GLU A 220 -5.45 -7.51 16.07
CA GLU A 220 -4.81 -6.38 15.42
C GLU A 220 -3.87 -6.84 14.30
N GLY A 221 -3.06 -7.88 14.53
CA GLY A 221 -2.17 -8.44 13.51
C GLY A 221 -2.93 -8.97 12.29
N LEU A 222 -4.06 -9.64 12.54
CA LEU A 222 -4.98 -10.08 11.50
C LEU A 222 -5.47 -8.91 10.64
N VAL A 223 -6.06 -7.88 11.24
CA VAL A 223 -6.66 -6.77 10.48
C VAL A 223 -5.61 -5.91 9.79
N THR A 224 -4.46 -5.68 10.43
CA THR A 224 -3.37 -4.84 9.91
C THR A 224 -2.90 -5.31 8.54
N LEU A 225 -2.64 -6.62 8.37
CA LEU A 225 -2.16 -7.16 7.08
C LEU A 225 -3.18 -6.95 5.96
N PHE A 226 -4.47 -7.09 6.27
CA PHE A 226 -5.51 -6.93 5.26
C PHE A 226 -5.77 -5.47 4.91
N ILE A 227 -5.69 -4.56 5.87
CA ILE A 227 -5.76 -3.12 5.58
C ILE A 227 -4.57 -2.72 4.71
N ALA A 228 -3.36 -3.21 5.00
CA ALA A 228 -2.19 -2.97 4.16
C ALA A 228 -2.40 -3.48 2.72
N GLY A 229 -3.00 -4.67 2.55
CA GLY A 229 -3.27 -5.25 1.23
C GLY A 229 -4.45 -4.63 0.45
N ASP A 230 -5.40 -3.97 1.12
CA ASP A 230 -6.60 -3.38 0.49
C ASP A 230 -6.56 -1.85 0.44
N ALA A 231 -5.49 -1.22 0.94
CA ALA A 231 -5.39 0.22 0.98
C ALA A 231 -5.46 0.81 -0.45
N PRO A 232 -6.31 1.81 -0.70
CA PRO A 232 -6.42 2.43 -2.02
C PRO A 232 -5.22 3.36 -2.25
N LEU A 233 -4.16 2.84 -2.87
CA LEU A 233 -2.85 3.51 -3.05
C LEU A 233 -2.81 4.63 -4.11
N GLY A 234 -3.93 5.30 -4.41
CA GLY A 234 -3.98 6.38 -5.40
C GLY A 234 -3.87 7.76 -4.76
N SER A 235 -4.96 8.27 -4.17
CA SER A 235 -4.99 9.55 -3.47
C SER A 235 -6.05 9.61 -2.37
N LEU A 236 -5.85 10.55 -1.45
CA LEU A 236 -6.74 10.90 -0.35
C LEU A 236 -7.20 12.34 -0.50
N THR A 237 -8.47 12.62 -0.23
CA THR A 237 -8.97 13.97 0.04
C THR A 237 -9.90 13.92 1.24
N VAL A 238 -9.52 14.57 2.34
CA VAL A 238 -10.43 14.70 3.48
C VAL A 238 -11.41 15.83 3.18
N LEU A 239 -12.69 15.50 3.12
CA LEU A 239 -13.76 16.43 2.73
C LEU A 239 -14.26 17.23 3.92
N SER A 240 -14.44 16.56 5.05
CA SER A 240 -14.89 17.18 6.30
C SER A 240 -14.58 16.30 7.51
N ARG A 241 -14.56 16.93 8.68
CA ARG A 241 -14.62 16.27 9.99
C ARG A 241 -15.90 16.68 10.71
N GLN A 242 -16.51 15.73 11.41
CA GLN A 242 -17.58 15.99 12.36
C GLN A 242 -17.19 15.40 13.71
N ASP A 243 -17.05 16.26 14.72
CA ASP A 243 -16.80 15.82 16.09
C ASP A 243 -18.12 15.35 16.71
N THR A 244 -18.24 14.06 17.01
CA THR A 244 -19.46 13.44 17.56
C THR A 244 -19.45 13.35 19.09
N GLY A 245 -18.33 13.71 19.71
CA GLY A 245 -18.14 13.78 21.15
C GLY A 245 -16.70 14.21 21.50
N PRO A 246 -16.36 14.32 22.79
CA PRO A 246 -15.04 14.81 23.22
C PRO A 246 -13.88 13.91 22.76
N ASN A 247 -14.14 12.61 22.60
CA ASN A 247 -13.16 11.61 22.22
C ASN A 247 -13.58 10.81 20.98
N THR A 248 -14.56 11.31 20.20
CA THR A 248 -15.02 10.63 18.99
C THR A 248 -15.22 11.62 17.85
N ALA A 249 -14.81 11.23 16.65
CA ALA A 249 -14.95 12.02 15.44
C ALA A 249 -15.24 11.13 14.24
N LEU A 250 -15.95 11.69 13.26
CA LEU A 250 -16.14 11.11 11.94
C LEU A 250 -15.34 11.93 10.93
N ALA A 251 -14.53 11.27 10.10
CA ALA A 251 -13.88 11.88 8.95
C ALA A 251 -14.54 11.37 7.67
N TYR A 252 -14.99 12.30 6.83
CA TYR A 252 -15.49 12.02 5.49
C TYR A 252 -14.34 12.23 4.51
N ALA A 253 -14.00 11.18 3.76
CA ALA A 253 -12.89 11.23 2.83
C ALA A 253 -13.26 10.64 1.46
N ALA A 254 -12.65 11.16 0.41
CA ALA A 254 -12.60 10.53 -0.90
C ALA A 254 -11.25 9.84 -1.06
N LEU A 255 -11.28 8.54 -1.34
CA LEU A 255 -10.12 7.72 -1.63
C LEU A 255 -10.17 7.32 -3.11
N THR A 256 -9.07 7.53 -3.81
CA THR A 256 -8.89 7.09 -5.19
C THR A 256 -7.95 5.90 -5.20
N ASP A 257 -8.33 4.80 -5.85
CA ASP A 257 -7.42 3.69 -6.07
C ASP A 257 -6.43 3.95 -7.23
N THR A 258 -5.51 3.02 -7.49
CA THR A 258 -4.53 3.15 -8.58
C THR A 258 -5.16 3.07 -9.97
N GLY A 259 -6.40 2.58 -10.08
CA GLY A 259 -7.19 2.56 -11.31
C GLY A 259 -8.00 3.84 -11.55
N GLY A 260 -7.94 4.81 -10.63
CA GLY A 260 -8.70 6.05 -10.70
C GLY A 260 -10.14 5.95 -10.19
N ALA A 261 -10.56 4.82 -9.65
CA ALA A 261 -11.90 4.69 -9.09
C ALA A 261 -11.95 5.43 -7.74
N ILE A 262 -12.92 6.33 -7.60
CA ILE A 262 -13.12 7.14 -6.40
C ILE A 262 -14.16 6.47 -5.51
N ARG A 263 -13.85 6.36 -4.22
CA ARG A 263 -14.76 5.89 -3.17
C ARG A 263 -14.87 6.94 -2.09
N GLN A 264 -16.08 7.36 -1.77
CA GLN A 264 -16.34 8.16 -0.58
C GLN A 264 -16.53 7.23 0.62
N VAL A 265 -15.83 7.53 1.71
CA VAL A 265 -15.86 6.75 2.95
C VAL A 265 -16.14 7.67 4.13
N CYS A 266 -16.86 7.13 5.12
CA CYS A 266 -17.00 7.72 6.43
C CYS A 266 -16.21 6.83 7.40
N LEU A 267 -15.24 7.43 8.08
CA LEU A 267 -14.30 6.74 8.95
C LEU A 267 -14.46 7.26 10.36
N SER A 268 -14.64 6.34 11.32
CA SER A 268 -14.80 6.67 12.73
C SER A 268 -13.45 6.67 13.44
N PHE A 269 -13.21 7.68 14.26
CA PHE A 269 -12.01 7.81 15.07
C PHE A 269 -12.38 7.93 16.55
N THR A 270 -11.57 7.32 17.40
CA THR A 270 -11.67 7.45 18.84
C THR A 270 -10.34 7.94 19.40
N ARG A 271 -10.40 8.84 20.39
CA ARG A 271 -9.24 9.36 21.10
C ARG A 271 -8.96 8.50 22.35
N ASP A 272 -7.73 8.03 22.48
CA ASP A 272 -7.18 7.36 23.66
C ASP A 272 -5.96 8.14 24.17
N GLY A 273 -6.13 8.86 25.28
CA GLY A 273 -5.18 9.86 25.74
C GLY A 273 -5.00 10.96 24.70
N ASP A 274 -3.79 11.15 24.19
CA ASP A 274 -3.48 12.15 23.15
C ASP A 274 -3.40 11.56 21.73
N ARG A 275 -3.93 10.35 21.53
CA ARG A 275 -3.83 9.64 20.26
C ARG A 275 -5.21 9.33 19.69
N TRP A 276 -5.50 9.87 18.52
CA TRP A 276 -6.63 9.47 17.69
C TRP A 276 -6.28 8.19 16.93
N ARG A 277 -7.18 7.22 16.98
CA ARG A 277 -7.03 5.96 16.27
C ARG A 277 -8.25 5.67 15.42
N LEU A 278 -8.02 5.11 14.25
CA LEU A 278 -9.07 4.68 13.33
C LEU A 278 -9.78 3.47 13.92
N VAL A 279 -11.09 3.57 14.09
CA VAL A 279 -11.93 2.49 14.60
C VAL A 279 -12.16 1.46 13.50
N VAL A 280 -11.89 0.20 13.82
CA VAL A 280 -12.18 -0.95 12.97
C VAL A 280 -13.53 -1.53 13.38
N PRO A 281 -14.61 -1.31 12.60
CA PRO A 281 -15.92 -1.85 12.91
C PRO A 281 -16.00 -3.36 12.61
N PRO A 282 -16.94 -4.10 13.21
CA PRO A 282 -17.12 -5.54 12.96
C PRO A 282 -17.36 -5.88 11.48
N ASN A 283 -17.97 -4.97 10.72
CA ASN A 283 -18.18 -5.16 9.28
C ASN A 283 -16.86 -5.21 8.48
N ALA A 284 -15.84 -4.44 8.90
CA ALA A 284 -14.53 -4.48 8.28
C ALA A 284 -13.82 -5.80 8.59
N VAL A 285 -13.90 -6.26 9.84
CA VAL A 285 -13.37 -7.55 10.27
C VAL A 285 -13.98 -8.72 9.49
N ARG A 286 -15.30 -8.74 9.31
CA ARG A 286 -15.96 -9.79 8.52
C ARG A 286 -15.49 -9.85 7.07
N LYS A 287 -15.27 -8.69 6.44
CA LYS A 287 -14.71 -8.63 5.08
C LYS A 287 -13.30 -9.20 5.02
N VAL A 288 -12.47 -8.93 6.04
CA VAL A 288 -11.15 -9.55 6.18
C VAL A 288 -11.28 -11.07 6.30
N ALA A 289 -12.14 -11.56 7.20
CA ALA A 289 -12.37 -12.98 7.42
C ALA A 289 -12.70 -13.74 6.13
N THR A 290 -13.62 -13.22 5.31
CA THR A 290 -14.01 -13.83 4.03
C THR A 290 -12.80 -13.99 3.09
N ARG A 291 -11.89 -13.02 3.05
CA ARG A 291 -10.70 -13.08 2.20
C ARG A 291 -9.66 -14.05 2.74
N VAL A 292 -9.42 -14.06 4.06
CA VAL A 292 -8.49 -15.02 4.70
C VAL A 292 -8.94 -16.45 4.36
N LEU A 293 -10.22 -16.76 4.59
CA LEU A 293 -10.78 -18.09 4.38
C LEU A 293 -10.75 -18.49 2.89
N ALA A 294 -11.01 -17.54 1.99
CA ALA A 294 -10.87 -17.78 0.55
C ALA A 294 -9.42 -18.07 0.13
N SER A 295 -8.44 -17.40 0.74
CA SER A 295 -7.01 -17.64 0.45
C SER A 295 -6.44 -18.91 1.08
N ALA A 296 -7.04 -19.38 2.18
CA ALA A 296 -6.60 -20.56 2.92
C ALA A 296 -7.17 -21.88 2.38
N SER A 297 -8.14 -21.83 1.47
CA SER A 297 -8.68 -23.02 0.82
C SER A 297 -7.67 -23.53 -0.22
N PRO A 298 -7.12 -24.75 -0.08
CA PRO A 298 -6.23 -25.33 -1.09
C PRO A 298 -7.00 -25.48 -2.41
N ARG A 299 -6.44 -24.96 -3.50
CA ARG A 299 -6.89 -25.26 -4.86
C ARG A 299 -6.42 -26.64 -5.30
#